data_AF-A0A9E6F4J0-F1
#
_entry.id   AF-A0A9E6F4J0-F1
#
_cell.length_a   1.000
_cell.length_b   1.000
_cell.length_c   1.000
_cell.angle_alpha   90.00
_cell.angle_beta   90.00
_cell.angle_gamma   90.00
#
_symmetry.space_group_name_H-M   'P 1'
#
loop_
_entity.id
_entity.type
_entity.pdbx_description
1 polymer ?
#
loop_
_entity_poly.entity_id
_entity_poly.type
_entity_poly.pdbx_seq_one_letter_code
_entity_poly.pdbx_strand_id
1 'polypeptide(L)'
;MANHPFFTTERIRKIILTLISLTLSGFLIGLGENFLADLDNWYTPPLREAYDNSQELGKKKKETDALEKEKTAFTSRAESIGKALDAANRTYASEKQSFENWLQTRQTIGSPTEDTMVLQKAKELDRYRLIVADWQTKLDEIRDSAEAVEKKQSAITLQVEDINIEDEKHYEQALQEYGLKIFLVRLIVVLPLLGIGIVAVLKLR
;
A
#
# COMPACT_ATOMS: atom_id res chain seq x y z
N MET A 1 68.19 54.96 19.68
CA MET A 1 68.12 53.47 19.64
C MET A 1 67.97 53.00 21.08
N ALA A 2 66.96 52.28 21.54
CA ALA A 2 65.68 51.83 21.00
C ALA A 2 64.81 51.53 22.25
N ASN A 3 63.56 51.99 22.28
CA ASN A 3 62.62 51.70 23.36
C ASN A 3 62.05 50.28 23.15
N HIS A 4 62.31 49.37 24.08
CA HIS A 4 61.53 48.14 24.21
C HIS A 4 60.67 48.23 25.48
N PRO A 5 59.33 48.34 25.38
CA PRO A 5 58.47 48.33 26.54
C PRO A 5 58.34 46.88 27.03
N PHE A 6 58.68 46.67 28.31
CA PHE A 6 58.44 45.43 29.03
C PHE A 6 56.93 45.10 28.97
N PHE A 7 56.57 44.05 28.25
CA PHE A 7 55.27 43.43 28.37
C PHE A 7 55.08 43.03 29.84
N THR A 8 54.13 43.66 30.53
CA THR A 8 53.83 43.33 31.92
C THR A 8 53.52 41.83 32.01
N THR A 9 54.12 41.14 32.98
CA THR A 9 53.93 39.69 33.23
C THR A 9 52.45 39.30 33.27
N GLU A 10 51.62 40.22 33.76
CA GLU A 10 50.15 40.23 33.71
C GLU A 10 49.57 39.98 32.30
N ARG A 11 50.05 40.67 31.26
CA ARG A 11 49.54 40.55 29.88
C ARG A 11 49.93 39.21 29.26
N ILE A 12 51.16 38.77 29.47
CA ILE A 12 51.65 37.46 28.97
C ILE A 12 50.85 36.33 29.63
N ARG A 13 50.63 36.40 30.96
CA ARG A 13 49.80 35.44 31.69
C ARG A 13 48.37 35.38 31.17
N LYS A 14 47.74 36.54 30.90
CA LYS A 14 46.39 36.60 30.32
C LYS A 14 46.33 35.96 28.93
N ILE A 15 47.30 36.25 28.06
CA ILE A 15 47.36 35.66 26.71
C ILE A 15 47.50 34.13 26.79
N ILE A 16 48.41 33.62 27.63
CA ILE A 16 48.62 32.18 27.83
C ILE A 16 47.33 31.51 28.35
N LEU A 17 46.68 32.10 29.36
CA LEU A 17 45.43 31.56 29.91
C LEU A 17 44.29 31.54 28.88
N THR A 18 44.14 32.60 28.08
CA THR A 18 43.14 32.64 27.00
C THR A 18 43.41 31.55 25.96
N LEU A 19 44.68 31.32 25.60
CA LEU A 19 45.07 30.33 24.60
C LEU A 19 44.85 28.89 25.11
N ILE A 20 45.12 28.64 26.39
CA ILE A 20 44.80 27.38 27.06
C ILE A 20 43.28 27.17 27.12
N SER A 21 42.52 28.21 27.49
CA SER A 21 41.06 28.13 27.53
C SER A 21 40.45 27.87 26.15
N LEU A 22 40.99 28.51 25.10
CA LEU A 22 40.50 28.32 23.73
C LEU A 22 40.76 26.88 23.24
N THR A 23 41.96 26.37 23.50
CA THR A 23 42.34 24.99 23.18
C THR A 23 41.49 23.98 23.96
N LEU A 24 41.29 24.21 25.26
CA LEU A 24 40.48 23.34 26.11
C LEU A 24 39.01 23.35 25.69
N SER A 25 38.45 24.52 25.35
CA SER A 25 37.08 24.63 24.83
C SER A 25 36.91 23.92 23.49
N GLY A 26 37.85 24.10 22.55
CA GLY A 26 37.83 23.36 21.29
C GLY A 26 37.92 21.85 21.49
N PHE A 27 38.76 21.41 22.44
CA PHE A 27 38.88 20.01 22.83
C PHE A 27 37.59 19.47 23.45
N LEU A 28 36.95 20.21 24.35
CA LEU A 28 35.68 19.84 24.98
C LEU A 28 34.52 19.75 23.97
N ILE A 29 34.46 20.67 23.01
CA ILE A 29 33.48 20.65 21.93
C ILE A 29 33.70 19.42 21.04
N GLY A 30 34.94 19.20 20.58
CA GLY A 30 35.28 18.04 19.74
C GLY A 30 35.12 16.70 20.45
N LEU A 31 35.43 16.62 21.75
CA LEU A 31 35.26 15.39 22.54
C LEU A 31 33.79 15.12 22.85
N GLY A 32 32.97 16.17 23.02
CA GLY A 32 31.52 16.04 23.11
C GLY A 32 30.93 15.41 21.85
N GLU A 33 31.29 15.91 20.66
CA GLU A 33 30.79 15.37 19.39
C GLU A 33 31.22 13.92 19.15
N ASN A 34 32.50 13.60 19.41
CA ASN A 34 33.04 12.27 19.16
C ASN A 34 32.52 11.22 20.17
N PHE A 35 32.36 11.61 21.43
CA PHE A 35 31.79 10.74 22.47
C PHE A 35 30.28 10.52 22.26
N LEU A 36 29.56 11.53 21.76
CA LEU A 36 28.15 11.38 21.38
C LEU A 36 27.97 10.49 20.13
N ALA A 37 28.90 10.56 19.18
CA ALA A 37 28.90 9.67 18.02
C ALA A 37 29.16 8.21 18.40
N ASP A 38 30.02 7.97 19.39
CA ASP A 38 30.31 6.60 19.85
C ASP A 38 29.18 6.01 20.72
N LEU A 39 28.35 6.85 21.33
CA LEU A 39 27.11 6.45 22.01
C LEU A 39 26.05 5.86 21.06
N ASP A 40 25.99 6.33 19.81
CA ASP A 40 25.08 5.75 18.80
C ASP A 40 25.48 4.30 18.44
N ASN A 41 26.74 3.88 18.68
CA ASN A 41 27.16 2.49 18.49
C ASN A 41 26.71 1.54 19.63
N TRP A 42 26.30 2.08 20.79
CA TRP A 42 25.94 1.26 21.95
C TRP A 42 24.46 0.84 21.94
N TYR A 43 23.63 1.56 21.18
CA TYR A 43 22.21 1.29 21.06
C TYR A 43 21.86 0.96 19.62
N THR A 44 21.24 -0.20 19.39
CA THR A 44 20.76 -0.58 18.07
C THR A 44 19.39 0.07 17.81
N PRO A 45 19.22 0.82 16.71
CA PRO A 45 17.91 1.39 16.38
C PRO A 45 16.89 0.26 16.15
N PRO A 46 15.60 0.49 16.44
CA PRO A 46 14.55 -0.47 16.13
C PRO A 46 14.55 -0.72 14.62
N LEU A 47 14.51 -2.00 14.24
CA LEU A 47 14.40 -2.45 12.85
C LEU A 47 12.94 -2.53 12.46
N ARG A 48 12.56 -2.00 11.29
CA ARG A 48 11.17 -2.01 10.79
C ARG A 48 10.61 -3.42 10.69
N GLU A 49 11.42 -4.36 10.21
CA GLU A 49 11.03 -5.75 9.97
C GLU A 49 10.63 -6.49 11.27
N ALA A 50 11.02 -5.98 12.43
CA ALA A 50 10.64 -6.53 13.72
C ALA A 50 9.20 -6.14 14.14
N TYR A 51 8.62 -5.13 13.51
CA TYR A 51 7.28 -4.62 13.76
C TYR A 51 6.28 -5.02 12.68
N ASP A 52 6.74 -5.51 11.53
CA ASP A 52 5.88 -6.03 10.47
C ASP A 52 5.18 -7.33 10.90
N ASN A 53 3.85 -7.36 10.82
CA ASN A 53 3.05 -8.54 11.08
C ASN A 53 3.04 -9.50 9.88
N SER A 54 4.23 -10.04 9.59
CA SER A 54 4.47 -10.95 8.45
C SER A 54 3.58 -12.20 8.45
N GLN A 55 3.14 -12.67 9.63
CA GLN A 55 2.23 -13.81 9.73
C GLN A 55 0.83 -13.47 9.23
N GLU A 56 0.26 -12.33 9.65
CA GLU A 56 -1.08 -11.93 9.22
C GLU A 56 -1.10 -11.46 7.77
N LEU A 57 -0.08 -10.70 7.34
CA LEU A 57 0.11 -10.37 5.92
C LEU A 57 0.26 -11.63 5.06
N GLY A 58 0.97 -12.64 5.55
CA GLY A 58 1.09 -13.95 4.89
C GLY A 58 -0.25 -14.70 4.78
N LYS A 59 -1.13 -14.61 5.79
CA LYS A 59 -2.50 -15.16 5.72
C LYS A 59 -3.34 -14.43 4.69
N LYS A 60 -3.33 -13.09 4.72
CA LYS A 60 -4.06 -12.24 3.77
C LYS A 60 -3.59 -12.46 2.34
N LYS A 61 -2.28 -12.63 2.13
CA LYS A 61 -1.72 -12.96 0.81
C LYS A 61 -2.26 -14.29 0.27
N LYS A 62 -2.32 -15.34 1.11
CA LYS A 62 -2.92 -16.63 0.71
C LYS A 62 -4.40 -16.50 0.38
N GLU A 63 -5.14 -15.68 1.12
CA GLU A 63 -6.55 -15.40 0.88
C GLU A 63 -6.74 -14.70 -0.48
N THR A 64 -5.95 -13.67 -0.76
CA THR A 64 -5.94 -12.97 -2.06
C THR A 64 -5.57 -13.91 -3.21
N ASP A 65 -4.56 -14.76 -3.03
CA ASP A 65 -4.13 -15.71 -4.07
C ASP A 65 -5.22 -16.77 -4.36
N ALA A 66 -6.00 -17.16 -3.35
CA ALA A 66 -7.15 -18.04 -3.54
C ALA A 66 -8.28 -17.35 -4.32
N LEU A 67 -8.61 -16.11 -3.96
CA LEU A 67 -9.62 -15.30 -4.66
C LEU A 67 -9.22 -14.99 -6.11
N GLU A 68 -7.92 -14.79 -6.39
CA GLU A 68 -7.45 -14.53 -7.75
C GLU A 68 -7.63 -15.75 -8.66
N LYS A 69 -7.42 -16.96 -8.12
CA LYS A 69 -7.71 -18.21 -8.84
C LYS A 69 -9.21 -18.35 -9.11
N GLU A 70 -10.04 -18.02 -8.13
CA GLU A 70 -11.50 -18.05 -8.24
C GLU A 70 -11.99 -17.05 -9.31
N LYS A 71 -11.48 -15.82 -9.28
CA LYS A 71 -11.73 -14.78 -10.30
C LYS A 71 -11.36 -15.26 -11.71
N THR A 72 -10.17 -15.84 -11.86
CA THR A 72 -9.71 -16.38 -13.15
C THR A 72 -10.65 -17.48 -13.65
N ALA A 73 -11.11 -18.37 -12.76
CA ALA A 73 -12.06 -19.41 -13.10
C ALA A 73 -13.42 -18.83 -13.54
N PHE A 74 -13.93 -17.81 -12.85
CA PHE A 74 -15.16 -17.13 -13.26
C PHE A 74 -15.02 -16.42 -14.60
N THR A 75 -13.91 -15.72 -14.85
CA THR A 75 -13.64 -15.07 -16.14
C THR A 75 -13.64 -16.09 -17.28
N SER A 76 -12.92 -17.20 -17.13
CA SER A 76 -12.88 -18.26 -18.15
C SER A 76 -14.26 -18.89 -18.40
N ARG A 77 -15.05 -19.07 -17.33
CA ARG A 77 -16.42 -19.58 -17.44
C ARG A 77 -17.35 -18.57 -18.13
N ALA A 78 -17.26 -17.29 -17.78
CA ALA A 78 -18.01 -16.22 -18.41
C ALA A 78 -17.70 -16.11 -19.91
N GLU A 79 -16.44 -16.21 -20.31
CA GLU A 79 -16.05 -16.26 -21.73
C GLU A 79 -16.66 -17.45 -22.47
N SER A 80 -16.68 -18.63 -21.84
CA SER A 80 -17.25 -19.83 -22.44
C SER A 80 -18.77 -19.72 -22.61
N ILE A 81 -19.45 -19.17 -21.61
CA ILE A 81 -20.90 -18.89 -21.70
C ILE A 81 -21.18 -17.79 -22.71
N GLY A 82 -20.37 -16.74 -22.77
CA GLY A 82 -20.49 -15.68 -23.77
C GLY A 82 -20.45 -16.21 -25.19
N LYS A 83 -19.52 -17.14 -25.48
CA LYS A 83 -19.46 -17.82 -26.80
C LYS A 83 -20.72 -18.63 -27.10
N ALA A 84 -21.30 -19.30 -26.09
CA ALA A 84 -22.54 -20.06 -26.24
C ALA A 84 -23.74 -19.14 -26.48
N LEU A 85 -23.82 -18.03 -25.75
CA LEU A 85 -24.81 -16.98 -25.93
C LEU A 85 -24.73 -16.37 -27.34
N ASP A 86 -23.53 -16.06 -27.83
CA ASP A 86 -23.31 -15.55 -29.18
C ASP A 86 -23.77 -16.56 -30.26
N ALA A 87 -23.50 -17.84 -30.05
CA ALA A 87 -24.00 -18.89 -30.93
C ALA A 87 -25.54 -18.95 -30.91
N ALA A 88 -26.17 -18.93 -29.73
CA ALA A 88 -27.62 -18.93 -29.59
C ALA A 88 -28.27 -17.69 -30.23
N ASN A 89 -27.68 -16.51 -30.05
CA ASN A 89 -28.12 -15.26 -30.67
C ASN A 89 -28.06 -15.33 -32.21
N ARG A 90 -26.98 -15.89 -32.77
CA ARG A 90 -26.86 -16.09 -34.23
C ARG A 90 -27.92 -17.04 -34.75
N THR A 91 -28.18 -18.15 -34.06
CA THR A 91 -29.25 -19.09 -34.42
C THR A 91 -30.61 -18.39 -34.35
N TYR A 92 -30.92 -17.70 -33.26
CA TYR A 92 -32.18 -16.96 -33.11
C TYR A 92 -32.37 -15.92 -34.23
N ALA A 93 -31.34 -15.14 -34.56
CA ALA A 93 -31.39 -14.15 -35.63
C ALA A 93 -31.64 -14.79 -37.01
N SER A 94 -30.94 -15.89 -37.31
CA SER A 94 -31.11 -16.66 -38.56
C SER A 94 -32.53 -17.23 -38.70
N GLU A 95 -33.07 -17.79 -37.62
CA GLU A 95 -34.42 -18.38 -37.61
C GLU A 95 -35.50 -17.29 -37.69
N LYS A 96 -35.30 -16.16 -37.01
CA LYS A 96 -36.17 -14.99 -37.13
C LYS A 96 -36.21 -14.47 -38.57
N GLN A 97 -35.05 -14.32 -39.21
CA GLN A 97 -34.97 -13.89 -40.61
C GLN A 97 -35.64 -14.90 -41.56
N SER A 98 -35.44 -16.19 -41.32
CA SER A 98 -36.06 -17.27 -42.10
C SER A 98 -37.59 -17.25 -41.96
N PHE A 99 -38.10 -17.01 -40.75
CA PHE A 99 -39.52 -16.85 -40.47
C PHE A 99 -40.11 -15.61 -41.16
N GLU A 100 -39.42 -14.48 -41.11
CA GLU A 100 -39.83 -13.23 -41.79
C GLU A 100 -39.87 -13.40 -43.32
N ASN A 101 -38.85 -14.00 -43.91
CA ASN A 101 -38.81 -14.29 -45.35
C ASN A 101 -39.95 -15.23 -45.78
N TRP A 102 -40.24 -16.24 -44.98
CA TRP A 102 -41.37 -17.15 -45.21
C TRP A 102 -42.71 -16.40 -45.14
N LEU A 103 -42.89 -15.51 -44.15
CA LEU A 103 -44.12 -14.71 -44.01
C LEU A 103 -44.32 -13.74 -45.17
N GLN A 104 -43.24 -13.12 -45.69
CA GLN A 104 -43.29 -12.26 -46.87
C GLN A 104 -43.71 -13.01 -48.14
N THR A 105 -43.19 -14.23 -48.33
CA THR A 105 -43.59 -15.10 -49.46
C THR A 105 -45.06 -15.52 -49.34
N ARG A 106 -45.58 -15.65 -48.11
CA ARG A 106 -46.96 -16.03 -47.81
C ARG A 106 -47.98 -14.92 -48.07
N GLN A 107 -47.64 -13.64 -47.87
CA GLN A 107 -48.56 -12.52 -48.19
C GLN A 107 -49.02 -12.52 -49.65
N THR A 108 -48.31 -13.23 -50.54
CA THR A 108 -48.64 -13.36 -51.96
C THR A 108 -49.60 -14.51 -52.28
N ILE A 109 -49.80 -15.48 -51.38
CA ILE A 109 -50.59 -16.72 -51.63
C ILE A 109 -51.55 -16.97 -50.45
N GLY A 110 -52.84 -16.64 -50.60
CA GLY A 110 -53.83 -16.75 -49.54
C GLY A 110 -54.42 -18.16 -49.39
N SER A 111 -54.04 -18.91 -48.35
CA SER A 111 -54.66 -20.20 -48.02
C SER A 111 -54.92 -20.41 -46.50
N PRO A 112 -56.08 -20.96 -46.08
CA PRO A 112 -56.46 -21.16 -44.66
C PRO A 112 -55.77 -22.33 -43.93
N THR A 113 -55.22 -23.34 -44.63
CA THR A 113 -54.53 -24.49 -44.01
C THR A 113 -53.20 -24.10 -43.32
N GLU A 114 -52.73 -22.89 -43.57
CA GLU A 114 -51.39 -22.42 -43.23
C GLU A 114 -51.27 -21.78 -41.83
N ASP A 115 -52.38 -21.46 -41.15
CA ASP A 115 -52.34 -20.86 -39.80
C ASP A 115 -51.75 -21.80 -38.74
N THR A 116 -51.91 -23.11 -38.93
CA THR A 116 -51.28 -24.12 -38.08
C THR A 116 -49.75 -24.12 -38.22
N MET A 117 -49.23 -23.85 -39.42
CA MET A 117 -47.79 -23.78 -39.68
C MET A 117 -47.16 -22.51 -39.11
N VAL A 118 -47.85 -21.37 -39.14
CA VAL A 118 -47.39 -20.13 -38.47
C VAL A 118 -47.21 -20.38 -36.99
N LEU A 119 -48.22 -20.98 -36.35
CA LEU A 119 -48.19 -21.32 -34.92
C LEU A 119 -47.03 -22.26 -34.58
N GLN A 120 -46.72 -23.23 -35.43
CA GLN A 120 -45.58 -24.13 -35.24
C GLN A 120 -44.24 -23.38 -35.34
N LYS A 121 -44.04 -22.56 -36.37
CA LYS A 121 -42.82 -21.77 -36.54
C LYS A 121 -42.64 -20.71 -35.45
N ALA A 122 -43.73 -20.09 -35.00
CA ALA A 122 -43.71 -19.16 -33.88
C ALA A 122 -43.30 -19.85 -32.57
N LYS A 123 -43.80 -21.07 -32.30
CA LYS A 123 -43.36 -21.87 -31.16
C LYS A 123 -41.89 -22.25 -31.26
N GLU A 124 -41.40 -22.58 -32.45
CA GLU A 124 -39.99 -22.89 -32.68
C GLU A 124 -39.09 -21.67 -32.43
N LEU A 125 -39.48 -20.50 -32.93
CA LEU A 125 -38.78 -19.24 -32.67
C LEU A 125 -38.76 -18.87 -31.17
N ASP A 126 -39.87 -19.10 -30.47
CA ASP A 126 -39.93 -18.89 -29.02
C ASP A 126 -39.00 -19.84 -28.24
N ARG A 127 -38.82 -21.09 -28.70
CA ARG A 127 -37.83 -22.01 -28.11
C ARG A 127 -36.41 -21.44 -28.21
N TYR A 128 -36.02 -20.88 -29.36
CA TYR A 128 -34.71 -20.25 -29.51
C TYR A 128 -34.56 -19.00 -28.63
N ARG A 129 -35.63 -18.20 -28.50
CA ARG A 129 -35.66 -17.05 -27.59
C ARG A 129 -35.43 -17.46 -26.12
N LEU A 130 -36.08 -18.55 -25.69
CA LEU A 130 -35.90 -19.09 -24.33
C LEU A 130 -34.46 -19.62 -24.11
N ILE A 131 -33.85 -20.24 -25.12
CA ILE A 131 -32.45 -20.67 -25.04
C ILE A 131 -31.51 -19.47 -24.87
N VAL A 132 -31.73 -18.38 -25.61
CA VAL A 132 -30.95 -17.14 -25.44
C VAL A 132 -31.13 -16.58 -24.02
N ALA A 133 -32.36 -16.53 -23.52
CA ALA A 133 -32.63 -16.05 -22.17
C ALA A 133 -31.95 -16.90 -21.08
N ASP A 134 -31.97 -18.24 -21.22
CA ASP A 134 -31.29 -19.15 -20.30
C ASP A 134 -29.77 -18.92 -20.27
N TRP A 135 -29.13 -18.75 -21.44
CA TRP A 135 -27.71 -18.42 -21.50
C TRP A 135 -27.39 -17.04 -20.93
N GLN A 136 -28.26 -16.06 -21.12
CA GLN A 136 -28.12 -14.73 -20.54
C GLN A 136 -28.18 -14.80 -19.00
N THR A 137 -29.17 -15.50 -18.43
CA THR A 137 -29.28 -15.70 -16.98
C THR A 137 -28.03 -16.38 -16.42
N LYS A 138 -27.52 -17.43 -17.07
CA LYS A 138 -26.29 -18.11 -16.64
C LYS A 138 -25.05 -17.21 -16.70
N LEU A 139 -25.00 -16.29 -17.66
CA LEU A 139 -23.91 -15.31 -17.76
C LEU A 139 -23.99 -14.29 -16.61
N ASP A 140 -25.18 -13.82 -16.30
CA ASP A 140 -25.41 -12.85 -15.24
C ASP A 140 -25.12 -13.45 -13.85
N GLU A 141 -25.52 -14.71 -13.60
CA GLU A 141 -25.15 -15.43 -12.36
C GLU A 141 -23.63 -15.55 -12.14
N ILE A 142 -22.86 -15.76 -13.22
CA ILE A 142 -21.39 -15.81 -13.13
C ILE A 142 -20.81 -14.43 -12.87
N ARG A 143 -21.37 -13.38 -13.49
CA ARG A 143 -20.93 -12.00 -13.29
C ARG A 143 -21.17 -11.56 -11.85
N ASP A 144 -22.33 -11.87 -11.30
CA ASP A 144 -22.66 -11.59 -9.89
C ASP A 144 -21.67 -12.31 -8.94
N SER A 145 -21.33 -13.57 -9.27
CA SER A 145 -20.34 -14.34 -8.52
C SER A 145 -18.94 -13.71 -8.61
N ALA A 146 -18.54 -13.24 -9.78
CA ALA A 146 -17.27 -12.56 -9.99
C ALA A 146 -17.20 -11.22 -9.23
N GLU A 147 -18.28 -10.44 -9.24
CA GLU A 147 -18.39 -9.19 -8.47
C GLU A 147 -18.29 -9.44 -6.96
N ALA A 148 -18.89 -10.52 -6.47
CA ALA A 148 -18.77 -10.91 -5.07
C ALA A 148 -17.32 -11.24 -4.68
N VAL A 149 -16.55 -11.87 -5.57
CA VAL A 149 -15.11 -12.11 -5.37
C VAL A 149 -14.32 -10.81 -5.37
N GLU A 150 -14.62 -9.89 -6.29
CA GLU A 150 -13.97 -8.58 -6.35
C GLU A 150 -14.19 -7.77 -5.06
N LYS A 151 -15.43 -7.75 -4.54
CA LYS A 151 -15.73 -7.10 -3.24
C LYS A 151 -14.92 -7.69 -2.09
N LYS A 152 -14.73 -9.01 -2.06
CA LYS A 152 -13.88 -9.67 -1.06
C LYS A 152 -12.41 -9.27 -1.22
N GLN A 153 -11.90 -9.20 -2.45
CA GLN A 153 -10.53 -8.73 -2.72
C GLN A 153 -10.35 -7.28 -2.22
N SER A 154 -11.28 -6.37 -2.53
CA SER A 154 -11.21 -4.99 -2.03
C SER A 154 -11.23 -4.91 -0.51
N ALA A 155 -12.06 -5.72 0.17
CA ALA A 155 -12.10 -5.76 1.63
C ALA A 155 -10.77 -6.24 2.23
N ILE A 156 -10.11 -7.22 1.62
CA ILE A 156 -8.78 -7.70 2.06
C ILE A 156 -7.72 -6.62 1.85
N THR A 157 -7.77 -5.87 0.74
CA THR A 157 -6.83 -4.76 0.51
C THR A 157 -6.92 -3.72 1.62
N LEU A 158 -8.14 -3.34 2.04
CA LEU A 158 -8.34 -2.43 3.16
C LEU A 158 -7.78 -3.00 4.47
N GLN A 159 -8.02 -4.28 4.75
CA GLN A 159 -7.46 -4.93 5.94
C GLN A 159 -5.93 -4.97 5.93
N VAL A 160 -5.30 -5.15 4.77
CA VAL A 160 -3.84 -5.09 4.64
C VAL A 160 -3.32 -3.68 4.87
N GLU A 161 -4.04 -2.67 4.38
CA GLU A 161 -3.72 -1.27 4.65
C GLU A 161 -3.80 -0.95 6.15
N ASP A 162 -4.87 -1.39 6.82
CA ASP A 162 -5.04 -1.23 8.27
C ASP A 162 -3.90 -1.88 9.06
N ILE A 163 -3.49 -3.11 8.70
CA ILE A 163 -2.35 -3.81 9.31
C ILE A 163 -1.07 -2.99 9.13
N ASN A 164 -0.79 -2.51 7.91
CA ASN A 164 0.42 -1.74 7.65
C ASN A 164 0.42 -0.39 8.41
N ILE A 165 -0.74 0.24 8.59
CA ILE A 165 -0.87 1.47 9.39
C ILE A 165 -0.58 1.18 10.86
N GLU A 166 -1.08 0.07 11.40
CA GLU A 166 -0.83 -0.34 12.78
C GLU A 166 0.65 -0.68 13.00
N ASP A 167 1.26 -1.44 12.09
CA ASP A 167 2.68 -1.78 12.11
C ASP A 167 3.57 -0.52 12.04
N GLU A 168 3.23 0.45 11.16
CA GLU A 168 3.94 1.73 11.08
C GLU A 168 3.85 2.51 12.39
N LYS A 169 2.66 2.56 12.99
CA LYS A 169 2.46 3.26 14.26
C LYS A 169 3.29 2.64 15.38
N HIS A 170 3.38 1.31 15.44
CA HIS A 170 4.22 0.63 16.42
C HIS A 170 5.71 0.91 16.20
N TYR A 171 6.14 0.93 14.94
CA TYR A 171 7.51 1.29 14.57
C TYR A 171 7.85 2.75 14.94
N GLU A 172 6.97 3.70 14.64
CA GLU A 172 7.14 5.11 15.01
C GLU A 172 7.22 5.30 16.52
N GLN A 173 6.37 4.61 17.29
CA GLN A 173 6.43 4.63 18.76
C GLN A 173 7.79 4.12 19.26
N ALA A 174 8.26 3.00 18.72
CA ALA A 174 9.57 2.45 19.09
C ALA A 174 10.73 3.41 18.74
N LEU A 175 10.65 4.08 17.59
CA LEU A 175 11.62 5.11 17.20
C LEU A 175 11.61 6.31 18.15
N GLN A 176 10.42 6.77 18.56
CA GLN A 176 10.28 7.88 19.52
C GLN A 176 10.86 7.51 20.88
N GLU A 177 10.57 6.30 21.38
CA GLU A 177 11.13 5.81 22.63
C GLU A 177 12.65 5.67 22.56
N TYR A 178 13.17 5.15 21.45
CA TYR A 178 14.60 5.05 21.19
C TYR A 178 15.26 6.43 21.18
N GLY A 179 14.67 7.40 20.47
CA GLY A 179 15.14 8.78 20.41
C GLY A 179 15.16 9.45 21.79
N LEU A 180 14.12 9.24 22.61
CA LEU A 180 14.07 9.77 23.97
C LEU A 180 15.15 9.15 24.87
N LYS A 181 15.39 7.84 24.76
CA LYS A 181 16.46 7.15 25.49
C LYS A 181 17.82 7.74 25.16
N ILE A 182 18.14 7.89 23.87
CA ILE A 182 19.40 8.49 23.44
C ILE A 182 19.50 9.94 23.91
N PHE A 183 18.42 10.72 23.77
CA PHE A 183 18.40 12.10 24.22
C PHE A 183 18.69 12.22 25.72
N LEU A 184 18.09 11.37 26.56
CA LEU A 184 18.35 11.34 28.00
C LEU A 184 19.79 10.95 28.32
N VAL A 185 20.34 9.96 27.61
CA VAL A 185 21.75 9.58 27.76
C VAL A 185 22.67 10.74 27.40
N ARG A 186 22.42 11.42 26.26
CA ARG A 186 23.15 12.64 25.86
C ARG A 186 23.03 13.73 26.92
N LEU A 187 21.84 13.93 27.49
CA LEU A 187 21.59 14.94 28.52
C LEU A 187 22.39 14.67 29.79
N ILE A 188 22.44 13.42 30.27
CA ILE A 188 23.21 13.02 31.45
C ILE A 188 24.72 13.22 31.24
N VAL A 189 25.21 13.03 30.01
CA VAL A 189 26.63 13.24 29.68
C VAL A 189 26.97 14.72 29.53
N VAL A 190 26.11 15.51 28.89
CA VAL A 190 26.36 16.94 28.63
C VAL A 190 26.14 17.81 29.87
N LEU A 191 25.17 17.49 30.74
CA LEU A 191 24.89 18.25 31.97
C LEU A 191 26.10 18.46 32.90
N PRO A 192 26.88 17.43 33.29
CA PRO A 192 28.04 17.61 34.16
C PRO A 192 29.13 18.44 33.48
N LEU A 193 29.30 18.30 32.17
CA LEU A 193 30.24 19.11 31.39
C LEU A 193 29.87 20.59 31.44
N LEU A 194 28.59 20.89 31.23
CA LEU A 194 28.03 22.24 31.34
C LEU A 194 28.19 22.80 32.76
N GLY A 195 27.91 21.98 33.78
CA GLY A 195 28.05 22.36 35.19
C GLY A 195 29.49 22.76 35.54
N ILE A 196 30.49 21.98 35.08
CA ILE A 196 31.91 22.32 35.27
C ILE A 196 32.25 23.64 34.56
N GLY A 197 31.76 23.84 33.32
CA GLY A 197 31.94 25.08 32.58
C GLY A 197 31.40 26.31 33.32
N ILE A 198 30.17 26.22 33.84
CA ILE A 198 29.55 27.30 34.63
C ILE A 198 30.38 27.61 35.88
N VAL A 199 30.80 26.60 36.64
CA VAL A 199 31.62 26.79 37.85
C VAL A 199 32.97 27.44 37.51
N ALA A 200 33.60 27.02 36.41
CA ALA A 200 34.87 27.60 35.97
C ALA A 200 34.73 29.09 35.63
N VAL A 201 33.68 29.47 34.89
CA VAL A 201 33.39 30.87 34.55
C VAL A 201 33.12 31.71 35.81
N LEU A 202 32.36 31.17 36.78
CA LEU A 202 32.09 31.85 38.05
C LEU A 202 33.36 32.06 38.88
N LYS A 203 34.34 31.14 38.84
CA LYS A 203 35.64 31.27 39.54
C LYS A 203 36.65 32.17 38.83
N LEU A 204 36.51 32.38 37.52
CA LEU A 204 37.41 33.20 36.70
C LEU A 204 37.01 34.69 36.68
N ARG A 205 35.86 35.03 37.27
CA ARG A 205 35.35 36.39 37.41
C ARG A 205 35.64 36.93 38.82
#